data_AF-A0AAD1HFD2-F1
#
_entry.id   AF-A0AAD1HFD2-F1
#
_cell.length_a   1.000
_cell.length_b   1.000
_cell.length_c   1.000
_cell.angle_alpha   90.00
_cell.angle_beta   90.00
_cell.angle_gamma   90.00
#
_symmetry.space_group_name_H-M   'P 1'
#
loop_
_entity.id
_entity.type
_entity.pdbx_description
1 polymer ?
#
loop_
_entity_poly.entity_id
_entity_poly.type
_entity_poly.pdbx_seq_one_letter_code
_entity_poly.pdbx_strand_id
1 'polypeptide(L)'
;MASLAEPTVRDELDRVVAELRTRFPDRTRPDIENVVNGVYTELSATATVTAHLIPLTLNRSRRILTRGATSDRPMRAVGSR
;
A
#
# COMPACT_ATOMS: atom_id res chain seq x y z
N MET A 1 -1.84 18.21 -31.57
CA MET A 1 -0.93 18.29 -30.42
C MET A 1 -1.34 17.23 -29.41
N ALA A 2 -0.59 16.13 -29.32
CA ALA A 2 -0.89 15.01 -28.43
C ALA A 2 -0.78 15.46 -26.97
N SER A 3 -1.83 15.20 -26.19
CA SER A 3 -1.85 15.41 -24.74
C SER A 3 -0.82 14.47 -24.09
N LEU A 4 0.18 15.04 -23.43
CA LEU A 4 1.19 14.31 -22.64
C LEU A 4 0.69 13.92 -21.24
N ALA A 5 -0.59 14.15 -20.94
CA ALA A 5 -1.31 13.56 -19.82
C ALA A 5 -2.26 12.53 -20.45
N GLU A 6 -2.16 11.22 -20.25
CA GLU A 6 -2.13 10.53 -18.96
C GLU A 6 -1.36 9.18 -19.02
N PRO A 7 -0.10 9.14 -18.55
CA PRO A 7 0.51 7.94 -17.95
C PRO A 7 0.47 7.98 -16.40
N THR A 8 -0.32 8.88 -15.82
CA THR A 8 0.02 9.56 -14.55
C THR A 8 -0.34 8.84 -13.26
N VAL A 9 -1.25 7.87 -13.27
CA VAL A 9 -1.70 7.20 -12.04
C VAL A 9 -1.16 5.78 -11.94
N ARG A 10 -1.22 5.03 -13.05
CA ARG A 10 -0.78 3.63 -13.06
C ARG A 10 0.72 3.52 -12.80
N ASP A 11 1.53 4.37 -13.42
CA ASP A 11 2.98 4.38 -13.23
C ASP A 11 3.35 4.77 -11.78
N GLU A 12 2.58 5.65 -11.16
CA GLU A 12 2.76 6.02 -9.75
C GLU A 12 2.35 4.87 -8.81
N LEU A 13 1.25 4.17 -9.07
CA LEU A 13 0.85 2.99 -8.31
C LEU A 13 1.89 1.86 -8.47
N ASP A 14 2.43 1.66 -9.67
CA ASP A 14 3.49 0.66 -9.91
C ASP A 14 4.79 1.00 -9.16
N ARG A 15 5.16 2.28 -9.05
CA ARG A 15 6.29 2.72 -8.19
C ARG A 15 6.02 2.45 -6.71
N VAL A 16 4.79 2.72 -6.24
CA VAL A 16 4.39 2.43 -4.85
C VAL A 16 4.43 0.92 -4.58
N VAL A 17 3.99 0.09 -5.53
CA VAL A 17 4.08 -1.37 -5.43
C VAL A 17 5.54 -1.82 -5.35
N ALA A 18 6.43 -1.26 -6.19
CA ALA A 18 7.86 -1.60 -6.17
C ALA A 18 8.53 -1.23 -4.85
N GLU A 19 8.22 -0.06 -4.28
CA GLU A 19 8.72 0.37 -2.98
C GLU A 19 8.22 -0.57 -1.86
N LEU A 20 6.93 -0.90 -1.86
CA LEU A 20 6.34 -1.80 -0.86
C LEU A 20 6.91 -3.21 -0.96
N ARG A 21 7.21 -3.72 -2.15
CA ARG A 21 7.86 -5.02 -2.32
C ARG A 21 9.26 -5.07 -1.71
N THR A 22 10.00 -3.97 -1.80
CA THR A 22 11.33 -3.88 -1.17
C THR A 22 11.21 -3.92 0.36
N ARG A 23 10.12 -3.38 0.90
CA ARG A 23 9.87 -3.27 2.34
C ARG A 23 9.17 -4.49 2.96
N PHE A 24 8.47 -5.26 2.13
CA PHE A 24 7.73 -6.46 2.52
C PHE A 24 8.12 -7.64 1.62
N PRO A 25 9.35 -8.16 1.74
CA PRO A 25 9.86 -9.23 0.87
C PRO A 25 9.08 -10.54 1.02
N ASP A 26 8.46 -10.76 2.19
CA ASP A 26 7.67 -11.97 2.49
C ASP A 26 6.26 -11.94 1.88
N ARG A 27 5.86 -10.84 1.24
CA ARG A 27 4.53 -10.67 0.64
C ARG A 27 4.61 -10.79 -0.87
N THR A 28 3.60 -11.45 -1.43
CA THR A 28 3.55 -11.62 -2.88
C THR A 28 3.18 -10.30 -3.56
N ARG A 29 3.66 -10.13 -4.80
CA ARG A 29 3.30 -8.98 -5.64
C ARG A 29 1.77 -8.77 -5.75
N PRO A 30 0.94 -9.80 -6.06
CA PRO A 30 -0.50 -9.60 -6.17
C PRO A 30 -1.16 -9.19 -4.84
N ASP A 31 -0.64 -9.65 -3.69
CA ASP A 31 -1.15 -9.20 -2.39
C ASP A 31 -0.91 -7.70 -2.18
N ILE A 32 0.29 -7.23 -2.54
CA ILE A 32 0.67 -5.82 -2.43
C ILE A 32 -0.14 -4.96 -3.42
N GLU A 33 -0.33 -5.42 -4.66
CA GLU A 33 -1.14 -4.73 -5.67
C GLU A 33 -2.60 -4.61 -5.25
N ASN A 34 -3.19 -5.68 -4.71
CA ASN A 34 -4.57 -5.66 -4.22
C ASN A 34 -4.77 -4.64 -3.10
N VAL A 35 -3.82 -4.55 -2.17
CA VAL A 35 -3.86 -3.55 -1.08
C VAL A 35 -3.74 -2.13 -1.63
N VAL A 36 -2.77 -1.89 -2.52
CA VAL A 36 -2.54 -0.55 -3.13
C VAL A 36 -3.77 -0.09 -3.91
N ASN A 37 -4.35 -0.96 -4.73
CA ASN A 37 -5.54 -0.66 -5.53
C ASN A 37 -6.78 -0.42 -4.66
N GLY A 38 -6.97 -1.21 -3.60
CA GLY A 38 -8.07 -1.03 -2.66
C GLY A 38 -8.02 0.33 -1.96
N VAL A 39 -6.85 0.71 -1.44
CA VAL A 39 -6.67 2.01 -0.76
C VAL A 39 -6.81 3.17 -1.74
N TYR A 40 -6.27 3.06 -2.96
CA TYR A 40 -6.44 4.09 -3.98
C TYR A 40 -7.93 4.30 -4.33
N THR A 41 -8.67 3.21 -4.50
CA THR A 41 -10.10 3.25 -4.86
C THR A 41 -10.91 3.93 -3.76
N GLU A 42 -10.73 3.55 -2.49
CA GLU A 42 -11.43 4.17 -1.35
C GLU A 42 -11.15 5.68 -1.23
N LEU A 43 -9.89 6.08 -1.44
CA LEU A 43 -9.51 7.49 -1.35
C LEU A 43 -10.02 8.28 -2.56
N SER A 44 -9.95 7.71 -3.76
CA SER A 44 -10.47 8.36 -4.97
C SER A 44 -11.98 8.58 -4.91
N ALA A 45 -12.71 7.68 -4.25
CA ALA A 45 -14.15 7.79 -4.08
C ALA A 45 -14.55 8.91 -3.09
N THR A 46 -13.64 9.34 -2.23
CA THR A 46 -13.93 10.30 -1.14
C THR A 46 -13.23 11.65 -1.30
N ALA A 47 -12.31 11.78 -2.25
CA ALA A 47 -11.51 12.99 -2.38
C ALA A 47 -12.07 13.98 -3.40
N THR A 48 -12.44 15.17 -2.91
CA THR A 48 -12.75 16.35 -3.73
C THR A 48 -11.48 17.06 -4.24
N VAL A 49 -10.30 16.74 -3.69
CA VAL A 49 -9.00 17.28 -4.11
C VAL A 49 -8.02 16.13 -4.31
N THR A 50 -7.71 15.83 -5.58
CA THR A 50 -6.90 14.68 -6.01
C THR A 50 -5.38 14.85 -5.82
N ALA A 51 -4.89 16.08 -5.60
CA ALA A 51 -3.45 16.37 -5.46
C ALA A 51 -2.79 15.73 -4.22
N HIS A 52 -3.56 15.38 -3.19
CA HIS A 52 -3.06 14.78 -1.95
C HIS A 52 -3.41 13.30 -1.80
N LEU A 53 -4.01 12.70 -2.84
CA LEU A 53 -4.46 11.32 -2.77
C LEU A 53 -3.31 10.35 -2.58
N ILE A 54 -2.26 10.50 -3.40
CA ILE A 54 -1.07 9.63 -3.37
C ILE A 54 -0.36 9.68 -2.00
N PRO A 55 -0.05 10.88 -1.43
CA PRO A 55 0.50 10.97 -0.08
C PRO A 55 -0.40 10.34 1.01
N LEU A 56 -1.73 10.47 0.90
CA LEU A 56 -2.67 9.91 1.87
C LEU A 56 -2.77 8.39 1.77
N THR A 57 -2.77 7.84 0.55
CA THR A 57 -2.72 6.40 0.27
C THR A 57 -1.50 5.78 0.94
N LEU A 58 -0.31 6.35 0.71
CA LEU A 58 0.94 5.84 1.27
C LEU A 58 0.93 5.82 2.80
N ASN A 59 0.52 6.94 3.42
CA ASN A 59 0.48 7.03 4.88
C ASN A 59 -0.55 6.07 5.49
N ARG A 60 -1.69 5.86 4.83
CA ARG A 60 -2.75 4.98 5.33
C ARG A 60 -2.37 3.50 5.22
N SER A 61 -1.81 3.08 4.08
CA SER A 61 -1.30 1.72 3.88
C SER A 61 -0.22 1.37 4.89
N ARG A 62 0.71 2.29 5.15
CA ARG A 62 1.78 2.09 6.14
C ARG A 62 1.23 1.87 7.56
N ARG A 63 0.21 2.62 7.97
CA ARG A 63 -0.41 2.46 9.30
C ARG A 63 -1.13 1.11 9.45
N ILE A 64 -1.83 0.65 8.41
CA ILE A 64 -2.54 -0.63 8.43
C ILE A 64 -1.54 -1.79 8.52
N LEU A 65 -0.50 -1.79 7.69
CA LEU A 65 0.54 -2.82 7.68
C LEU A 65 1.33 -2.86 9.00
N THR A 66 1.62 -1.70 9.59
CA THR A 66 2.28 -1.63 10.91
C THR A 66 1.40 -2.20 12.02
N ARG A 67 0.08 -1.95 11.96
CA ARG A 67 -0.87 -2.46 12.96
C ARG A 67 -1.12 -3.96 12.82
N GLY A 68 -1.07 -4.50 11.59
CA GLY A 68 -1.12 -5.94 11.34
C GLY A 68 0.13 -6.68 11.84
N ALA A 69 1.31 -6.08 11.68
CA ALA A 69 2.58 -6.65 12.14
C ALA A 69 2.69 -6.74 13.67
N THR A 70 2.01 -5.86 14.42
CA THR A 70 1.98 -5.93 15.90
C THR A 70 1.06 -7.02 16.44
N SER A 71 0.10 -7.50 15.65
CA SER A 71 -0.79 -8.61 16.05
C SER A 71 -0.21 -9.99 15.71
N ASP A 72 0.86 -10.06 14.91
CA ASP A 72 1.60 -11.28 14.62
C ASP A 72 2.83 -11.40 15.54
N ARG A 73 2.60 -11.29 16.85
CA ARG A 73 3.59 -11.75 17.83
C ARG A 73 3.36 -13.25 17.97
N PRO A 74 4.23 -14.14 17.44
CA PRO A 74 4.11 -15.55 17.76
C PRO A 74 4.21 -15.67 19.26
N MET A 75 3.17 -16.24 19.87
CA MET A 75 3.18 -16.69 21.24
C MET A 75 4.36 -17.66 21.37
N ARG A 76 5.51 -17.16 21.82
CA ARG A 76 6.70 -17.97 22.06
C ARG A 76 6.25 -19.09 22.98
N ALA A 77 6.32 -20.31 22.46
CA ALA A 77 6.12 -21.52 23.23
C ALA A 77 6.88 -21.37 24.55
N VAL A 78 6.11 -21.35 25.64
CA VAL A 78 6.63 -21.55 26.98
C VAL A 78 7.25 -22.94 26.96
N GLY A 79 8.58 -22.97 26.91
CA GLY A 79 9.37 -24.18 27.02
C GLY A 79 9.27 -24.72 28.43
N SER A 80 8.86 -25.99 28.50
CA SER A 80 9.43 -27.04 29.34
C SER A 80 9.73 -26.72 30.82
N ARG A 81 8.93 -27.31 31.70
CA ARG A 81 9.35 -28.37 32.64
C ARG A 81 8.13 -29.02 33.30
#